data_AF-A0A0F9EMX2-F1
#
_entry.id   AF-A0A0F9EMX2-F1
#
_cell.length_a   1.000
_cell.length_b   1.000
_cell.length_c   1.000
_cell.angle_alpha   90.00
_cell.angle_beta   90.00
_cell.angle_gamma   90.00
#
_symmetry.space_group_name_H-M   'P 1'
#
loop_
_entity.id
_entity.type
_entity.pdbx_description
1 polymer ?
#
loop_
_entity_poly.entity_id
_entity_poly.type
_entity_poly.pdbx_seq_one_letter_code
_entity_poly.pdbx_strand_id
1 'polypeptide(L)'
;FRGVAVDIGIDAQGTGAALTVKGYLAGGWTDLVATDGTNSSGDTFKQDGNVTWAIPTTWGKTSLFNAGDTLLSGEDWARENLYWTRWETDTQFDSVDIVQMQALNRSPNYMELIEGQSFQTMNPTDTVERIACIEALTNTGTANLLVNVGVRRNRSFDI
;
A
#
# COMPACT_ATOMS: atom_id res chain seq x y z
N PHE A 1 2.93 4.31 4.17
CA PHE A 1 2.11 3.11 4.46
C PHE A 1 2.96 2.17 5.30
N ARG A 2 2.32 1.34 6.16
CA ARG A 2 3.02 0.45 7.11
C ARG A 2 3.24 -0.97 6.59
N GLY A 3 2.78 -1.22 5.37
CA GLY A 3 2.71 -2.55 4.81
C GLY A 3 1.72 -2.62 3.66
N VAL A 4 1.49 -3.83 3.19
CA VAL A 4 0.50 -4.18 2.17
C VAL A 4 -0.19 -5.46 2.62
N ALA A 5 -1.51 -5.48 2.59
CA ALA A 5 -2.30 -6.70 2.66
C ALA A 5 -2.30 -7.35 1.26
N VAL A 6 -1.93 -8.61 1.21
CA VAL A 6 -1.82 -9.39 -0.02
C VAL A 6 -2.81 -10.55 0.04
N ASP A 7 -3.61 -10.65 -1.01
CA ASP A 7 -4.59 -11.72 -1.24
C ASP A 7 -4.08 -12.59 -2.38
N ILE A 8 -3.94 -13.88 -2.10
CA ILE A 8 -3.44 -14.89 -3.03
C ILE A 8 -4.63 -15.68 -3.54
N GLY A 9 -4.72 -15.80 -4.86
CA GLY A 9 -5.77 -16.52 -5.55
C GLY A 9 -5.57 -18.02 -5.51
N ILE A 10 -6.05 -18.68 -6.55
CA ILE A 10 -6.07 -20.15 -6.61
C ILE A 10 -4.65 -20.75 -6.70
N ASP A 11 -3.75 -20.05 -7.37
CA ASP A 11 -2.39 -20.49 -7.60
C ASP A 11 -1.45 -19.78 -6.63
N ALA A 12 -1.02 -20.49 -5.59
CA ALA A 12 -0.07 -19.98 -4.61
C ALA A 12 1.37 -20.37 -5.00
N GLN A 13 2.36 -19.58 -4.55
CA GLN A 13 3.76 -19.93 -4.77
C GLN A 13 4.10 -21.26 -4.09
N GLY A 14 4.59 -22.21 -4.88
CA GLY A 14 5.04 -23.53 -4.42
C GLY A 14 6.56 -23.68 -4.36
N THR A 15 7.32 -22.72 -4.89
CA THR A 15 8.79 -22.72 -4.87
C THR A 15 9.35 -21.70 -3.89
N GLY A 16 10.38 -22.09 -3.12
CA GLY A 16 11.12 -21.22 -2.21
C GLY A 16 11.50 -19.89 -2.85
N ALA A 17 11.01 -18.80 -2.26
CA ALA A 17 11.22 -17.44 -2.73
C ALA A 17 11.26 -16.52 -1.51
N ALA A 18 12.36 -15.80 -1.34
CA ALA A 18 12.53 -14.81 -0.29
C ALA A 18 12.15 -13.42 -0.83
N LEU A 19 11.21 -12.78 -0.16
CA LEU A 19 10.77 -11.42 -0.48
C LEU A 19 11.69 -10.38 0.18
N THR A 20 12.19 -9.45 -0.63
CA THR A 20 12.82 -8.20 -0.18
C THR A 20 11.93 -7.03 -0.55
N VAL A 21 11.58 -6.19 0.44
CA VAL A 21 10.83 -4.95 0.19
C VAL A 21 11.73 -3.76 0.48
N LYS A 22 11.89 -2.88 -0.51
CA LYS A 22 12.68 -1.66 -0.42
C LYS A 22 11.78 -0.44 -0.46
N GLY A 23 12.17 0.62 0.24
CA GLY A 23 11.60 1.95 0.14
C GLY A 23 12.61 2.90 -0.48
N TYR A 24 12.13 3.94 -1.17
CA TYR A 24 13.02 5.02 -1.62
C TYR A 24 13.29 5.98 -0.47
N LEU A 25 14.43 5.82 0.20
CA LEU A 25 14.84 6.56 1.40
C LEU A 25 16.12 7.35 1.13
N ALA A 26 16.17 8.60 1.60
CA ALA A 26 17.37 9.44 1.51
C ALA A 26 18.05 9.50 0.12
N GLY A 27 17.27 9.37 -0.97
CA GLY A 27 17.79 9.41 -2.34
C GLY A 27 18.19 8.07 -2.95
N GLY A 28 17.81 6.94 -2.35
CA GLY A 28 18.06 5.62 -2.93
C GLY A 28 17.14 4.51 -2.39
N TRP A 29 17.16 3.37 -3.07
CA TRP A 29 16.43 2.17 -2.63
C TRP A 29 17.12 1.53 -1.43
N THR A 30 16.41 1.46 -0.32
CA THR A 30 16.91 0.93 0.95
C THR A 30 15.95 -0.15 1.44
N ASP A 31 16.49 -1.24 1.98
CA ASP A 31 15.71 -2.33 2.58
C ASP A 31 14.86 -1.82 3.76
N LEU A 32 13.58 -2.21 3.79
CA LEU A 32 12.64 -1.87 4.87
C LEU A 32 12.60 -2.92 5.98
N VAL A 33 13.29 -4.06 5.82
CA VAL A 33 13.26 -5.20 6.73
C VAL A 33 11.81 -5.64 6.99
N ALA A 34 11.15 -6.08 5.92
CA ALA A 34 9.75 -6.46 5.98
C ALA A 34 9.54 -7.79 6.71
N THR A 35 8.46 -7.87 7.49
CA THR A 35 7.88 -9.13 7.96
C THR A 35 6.87 -9.60 6.93
N ASP A 36 7.15 -10.74 6.30
CA ASP A 36 6.32 -11.33 5.27
C ASP A 36 5.31 -12.33 5.88
N GLY A 37 4.06 -11.89 6.04
CA GLY A 37 2.97 -12.75 6.50
C GLY A 37 2.40 -13.68 5.41
N THR A 38 2.77 -13.46 4.14
CA THR A 38 2.42 -14.35 3.02
C THR A 38 3.36 -15.54 2.93
N ASN A 39 4.49 -15.49 3.65
CA ASN A 39 5.41 -16.59 3.74
C ASN A 39 4.78 -17.76 4.48
N SER A 40 4.79 -18.93 3.84
CA SER A 40 4.54 -20.18 4.52
C SER A 40 5.65 -21.16 4.16
N SER A 41 6.25 -21.81 5.16
CA SER A 41 7.33 -22.79 4.96
C SER A 41 8.55 -22.32 4.13
N GLY A 42 8.81 -21.02 4.03
CA GLY A 42 9.91 -20.45 3.25
C GLY A 42 9.51 -19.89 1.88
N ASP A 43 8.24 -19.99 1.50
CA ASP A 43 7.73 -19.54 0.20
C ASP A 43 6.91 -18.26 0.40
N THR A 44 7.40 -17.09 -0.04
CA THR A 44 6.58 -15.85 -0.11
C THR A 44 5.38 -16.05 -1.03
N PHE A 45 4.28 -15.36 -0.78
CA PHE A 45 3.03 -15.47 -1.56
C PHE A 45 2.42 -16.88 -1.62
N LYS A 46 2.65 -17.70 -0.59
CA LYS A 46 2.05 -19.04 -0.46
C LYS A 46 0.67 -19.03 0.20
N GLN A 47 0.33 -17.94 0.87
CA GLN A 47 -0.95 -17.74 1.54
C GLN A 47 -1.26 -16.24 1.63
N ASP A 48 -2.52 -15.91 1.90
CA ASP A 48 -2.91 -14.54 2.23
C ASP A 48 -2.16 -14.05 3.45
N GLY A 49 -1.84 -12.77 3.47
CA GLY A 49 -1.12 -12.21 4.59
C GLY A 49 -0.76 -10.75 4.42
N ASN A 50 -0.34 -10.17 5.53
CA ASN A 50 0.17 -8.82 5.55
C ASN A 50 1.70 -8.85 5.45
N VAL A 51 2.25 -8.13 4.50
CA VAL A 51 3.67 -7.80 4.47
C VAL A 51 3.84 -6.43 5.12
N THR A 52 4.55 -6.36 6.23
CA THR A 52 4.61 -5.14 7.07
C THR A 52 6.03 -4.72 7.38
N TRP A 53 6.23 -3.44 7.65
CA TRP A 53 7.53 -2.89 8.05
C TRP A 53 7.36 -1.70 9.01
N ALA A 54 8.44 -1.38 9.71
CA ALA A 54 8.50 -0.15 10.49
C ALA A 54 8.54 1.05 9.54
N ILE A 55 7.68 2.05 9.75
CA ILE A 55 7.60 3.21 8.86
C ILE A 55 8.89 4.04 8.98
N PRO A 56 9.67 4.22 7.90
CA PRO A 56 10.84 5.08 7.92
C PRO A 56 10.52 6.53 8.27
N THR A 57 11.44 7.19 8.98
CA THR A 57 11.34 8.64 9.27
C THR A 57 11.73 9.51 8.08
N THR A 58 12.53 8.97 7.14
CA THR A 58 13.13 9.72 6.02
C THR A 58 12.66 9.21 4.67
N TRP A 59 11.36 9.12 4.47
CA TRP A 59 10.79 8.81 3.16
C TRP A 59 11.20 9.86 2.12
N GLY A 60 11.81 9.41 1.03
CA GLY A 60 12.06 10.22 -0.15
C GLY A 60 10.92 10.07 -1.15
N LYS A 61 10.55 11.17 -1.81
CA LYS A 61 9.72 11.10 -3.02
C LYS A 61 10.63 11.03 -4.24
N THR A 62 10.25 10.24 -5.23
CA THR A 62 10.87 10.20 -6.55
C THR A 62 9.84 9.76 -7.58
N SER A 63 10.14 9.95 -8.86
CA SER A 63 9.45 9.25 -9.93
C SER A 63 10.14 7.93 -10.23
N LEU A 64 9.40 6.93 -10.72
CA LEU A 64 9.99 5.66 -11.14
C LEU A 64 10.95 5.86 -12.32
N PHE A 65 10.65 6.82 -13.20
CA PHE A 65 11.51 7.19 -14.32
C PHE A 65 12.87 7.72 -13.83
N ASN A 66 12.87 8.65 -12.87
CA ASN A 66 14.12 9.21 -12.32
C ASN A 66 14.88 8.19 -11.46
N ALA A 67 14.18 7.28 -10.79
CA ALA A 67 14.78 6.18 -10.06
C ALA A 67 15.38 5.09 -10.97
N GLY A 68 15.14 5.16 -12.29
CA GLY A 68 15.62 4.18 -13.27
C GLY A 68 14.83 2.87 -13.30
N ASP A 69 13.65 2.83 -12.69
CA ASP A 69 12.81 1.63 -12.55
C ASP A 69 11.79 1.44 -13.67
N THR A 70 11.66 2.44 -14.54
CA THR A 70 10.83 2.33 -15.73
C THR A 70 11.37 3.21 -16.85
N LEU A 71 11.17 2.76 -18.09
CA LEU A 71 11.40 3.55 -19.30
C LEU A 71 10.10 4.21 -19.80
N LEU A 72 8.95 3.90 -19.18
CA LEU A 72 7.66 4.45 -19.55
C LEU A 72 7.62 5.92 -19.14
N SER A 73 7.71 6.77 -20.15
CA SER A 73 7.88 8.21 -19.97
C SER A 73 6.64 9.01 -20.40
N GLY A 74 5.59 8.33 -20.86
CA GLY A 74 4.32 8.94 -21.23
C GLY A 74 3.25 8.89 -20.14
N GLU A 75 3.53 8.21 -19.03
CA GLU A 75 2.56 7.93 -17.97
C GLU A 75 2.77 8.81 -16.75
N ASP A 76 1.69 9.42 -16.24
CA ASP A 76 1.76 10.33 -15.09
C ASP A 76 2.31 9.62 -13.85
N TRP A 77 1.85 8.39 -13.56
CA TRP A 77 2.34 7.59 -12.45
C TRP A 77 3.83 7.26 -12.54
N ALA A 78 4.42 7.26 -13.73
CA ALA A 78 5.84 6.99 -13.92
C ALA A 78 6.71 8.24 -13.69
N ARG A 79 6.15 9.44 -13.86
CA ARG A 79 6.84 10.74 -13.76
C ARG A 79 6.55 11.52 -12.49
N GLU A 80 5.46 11.22 -11.80
CA GLU A 80 5.11 11.88 -10.55
C GLU A 80 6.07 11.50 -9.42
N ASN A 81 6.40 12.50 -8.60
CA ASN A 81 7.18 12.29 -7.38
C ASN A 81 6.29 11.71 -6.27
N LEU A 82 6.24 10.39 -6.17
CA LEU A 82 5.46 9.64 -5.21
C LEU A 82 6.35 8.90 -4.20
N TYR A 83 5.71 8.33 -3.17
CA TYR A 83 6.36 7.38 -2.27
C TYR A 83 6.23 5.99 -2.88
N TRP A 84 7.35 5.30 -3.05
CA TRP A 84 7.38 4.00 -3.70
C TRP A 84 7.94 2.93 -2.79
N THR A 85 7.37 1.73 -2.88
CA THR A 85 8.04 0.50 -2.48
C THR A 85 8.39 -0.31 -3.70
N ARG A 86 9.54 -0.97 -3.64
CA ARG A 86 9.97 -1.96 -4.62
C ARG A 86 9.96 -3.33 -3.96
N TRP A 87 9.43 -4.31 -4.67
CA TRP A 87 9.26 -5.68 -4.21
C TRP A 87 10.08 -6.59 -5.11
N GLU A 88 11.05 -7.29 -4.53
CA GLU A 88 12.00 -8.13 -5.25
C GLU A 88 11.96 -9.53 -4.64
N THR A 89 11.97 -10.57 -5.47
CA THR A 89 12.19 -11.95 -5.04
C THR A 89 13.50 -12.48 -5.58
N ASP A 90 14.16 -13.36 -4.83
CA ASP A 90 15.44 -13.97 -5.21
C ASP A 90 15.29 -15.13 -6.20
N THR A 91 14.06 -15.61 -6.38
CA THR A 91 13.70 -16.65 -7.33
C THR A 91 12.51 -16.23 -8.20
N GLN A 92 12.35 -16.94 -9.31
CA GLN A 92 11.25 -16.73 -10.24
C GLN A 92 9.92 -17.18 -9.60
N PHE A 93 8.86 -16.39 -9.77
CA PHE A 93 7.51 -16.85 -9.47
C PHE A 93 7.12 -18.03 -10.37
N ASP A 94 6.32 -18.94 -9.83
CA ASP A 94 5.69 -19.97 -10.63
C ASP A 94 4.46 -19.41 -11.36
N SER A 95 3.26 -19.89 -11.04
CA SER A 95 2.00 -19.41 -11.57
C SER A 95 1.23 -18.55 -10.56
N VAL A 96 1.92 -17.97 -9.57
CA VAL A 96 1.30 -17.17 -8.49
C VAL A 96 0.24 -16.22 -9.02
N ASP A 97 -0.96 -16.36 -8.48
CA ASP A 97 -2.10 -15.50 -8.70
C ASP A 97 -2.19 -14.49 -7.54
N ILE A 98 -1.68 -13.27 -7.75
CA ILE A 98 -1.84 -12.18 -6.79
C ILE A 98 -3.13 -11.44 -7.15
N VAL A 99 -4.20 -11.71 -6.41
CA VAL A 99 -5.52 -11.13 -6.64
C VAL A 99 -5.55 -9.68 -6.20
N GLN A 100 -4.93 -9.36 -5.07
CA GLN A 100 -4.95 -8.01 -4.52
C GLN A 100 -3.68 -7.67 -3.75
N MET A 101 -3.24 -6.42 -3.92
CA MET A 101 -2.25 -5.77 -3.07
C MET A 101 -2.83 -4.43 -2.59
N GLN A 102 -3.14 -4.33 -1.30
CA GLN A 102 -3.72 -3.13 -0.71
C GLN A 102 -2.79 -2.51 0.34
N ALA A 103 -2.41 -1.25 0.14
CA ALA A 103 -1.55 -0.54 1.08
C ALA A 103 -2.23 -0.36 2.45
N LEU A 104 -1.55 -0.76 3.52
CA LEU A 104 -2.02 -0.60 4.90
C LEU A 104 -1.79 0.83 5.40
N ASN A 105 -2.71 1.34 6.22
CA ASN A 105 -2.67 2.71 6.72
C ASN A 105 -1.40 2.95 7.55
N ARG A 106 -0.88 4.18 7.55
CA ARG A 106 0.35 4.56 8.26
C ARG A 106 0.23 4.50 9.80
N SER A 107 -0.98 4.40 10.34
CA SER A 107 -1.21 4.38 11.78
C SER A 107 -2.12 3.20 12.11
N PRO A 108 -1.71 2.30 13.02
CA PRO A 108 -2.60 1.28 13.56
C PRO A 108 -3.50 1.84 14.69
N ASN A 109 -3.27 3.08 15.15
CA ASN A 109 -4.07 3.67 16.22
C ASN A 109 -5.51 3.87 15.75
N TYR A 110 -6.47 3.47 16.59
CA TYR A 110 -7.88 3.79 16.42
C TYR A 110 -8.06 5.30 16.28
N MET A 111 -8.75 5.71 15.21
CA MET A 111 -9.20 7.08 15.04
C MET A 111 -10.72 7.09 15.10
N GLU A 112 -11.26 7.54 16.22
CA GLU A 112 -12.68 7.85 16.36
C GLU A 112 -12.86 9.35 16.11
N LEU A 113 -13.70 9.70 15.15
CA LEU A 113 -14.17 11.07 15.01
C LEU A 113 -15.42 11.23 15.88
N ILE A 114 -15.25 11.85 17.04
CA ILE A 114 -16.36 12.11 17.97
C ILE A 114 -17.30 13.14 17.35
N GLU A 115 -18.61 12.95 17.50
CA GLU A 115 -19.62 13.89 17.03
C GLU A 115 -19.32 15.33 17.51
N GLY A 116 -19.35 16.29 16.58
CA GLY A 116 -19.05 17.70 16.86
C GLY A 116 -17.56 18.08 16.80
N GLN A 117 -16.64 17.13 16.62
CA GLN A 117 -15.24 17.46 16.36
C GLN A 117 -15.05 17.97 14.93
N SER A 118 -14.32 19.09 14.82
CA SER A 118 -13.83 19.57 13.52
C SER A 118 -12.70 18.66 13.05
N PHE A 119 -12.93 17.92 11.96
CA PHE A 119 -11.90 17.15 11.28
C PHE A 119 -11.40 17.92 10.05
N GLN A 120 -10.09 18.07 9.95
CA GLN A 120 -9.45 18.67 8.78
C GLN A 120 -9.14 17.55 7.78
N THR A 121 -9.89 17.52 6.68
CA THR A 121 -9.52 16.72 5.52
C THR A 121 -8.51 17.48 4.68
N MET A 122 -7.49 16.79 4.18
CA MET A 122 -6.76 17.29 3.02
C MET A 122 -7.73 17.27 1.85
N ASN A 123 -7.88 18.40 1.16
CA ASN A 123 -8.62 18.51 -0.09
C ASN A 123 -7.61 18.28 -1.23
N PRO A 124 -7.50 17.07 -1.82
CA PRO A 124 -6.67 16.86 -3.00
C PRO A 124 -7.38 17.54 -4.17
N THR A 125 -7.14 18.84 -4.33
CA THR A 125 -7.66 19.63 -5.44
C THR A 125 -7.22 19.02 -6.78
N ASP A 126 -8.22 18.66 -7.58
CA ASP A 126 -8.19 18.42 -9.03
C ASP A 126 -7.08 17.54 -9.58
N THR A 127 -7.36 16.24 -9.62
CA THR A 127 -7.23 15.34 -10.82
C THR A 127 -7.17 13.86 -10.41
N VAL A 128 -6.91 13.55 -9.14
CA VAL A 128 -6.80 12.17 -8.64
C VAL A 128 -7.50 12.02 -7.28
N GLU A 129 -8.78 12.37 -7.19
CA GLU A 129 -9.62 12.09 -6.02
C GLU A 129 -9.94 10.59 -5.96
N ARG A 130 -9.01 9.78 -5.45
CA ARG A 130 -9.26 8.36 -5.16
C ARG A 130 -8.87 8.08 -3.72
N ILE A 131 -9.82 7.61 -2.93
CA ILE A 131 -9.50 6.96 -1.67
C ILE A 131 -8.74 5.67 -2.03
N ALA A 132 -7.45 5.63 -1.72
CA ALA A 132 -6.60 4.50 -2.09
C ALA A 132 -6.83 3.28 -1.19
N CYS A 133 -7.16 3.49 0.08
CA CYS A 133 -7.46 2.43 1.04
C CYS A 133 -8.25 2.98 2.22
N ILE A 134 -9.18 2.17 2.74
CA ILE A 134 -9.85 2.39 4.01
C ILE A 134 -9.62 1.16 4.85
N GLU A 135 -8.96 1.35 5.98
CA GLU A 135 -8.70 0.30 6.94
C GLU A 135 -9.57 0.56 8.17
N ALA A 136 -10.38 -0.42 8.55
CA ALA A 136 -11.24 -0.34 9.72
C ALA A 136 -11.02 -1.61 10.55
N LEU A 137 -10.80 -1.41 11.85
CA LEU A 137 -10.42 -2.46 12.78
C LEU A 137 -11.42 -2.50 13.93
N THR A 138 -11.83 -3.71 14.32
CA THR A 138 -12.58 -3.96 15.55
C THR A 138 -11.74 -4.83 16.48
N ASN A 139 -11.93 -4.69 17.79
CA ASN A 139 -11.36 -5.64 18.74
C ASN A 139 -12.09 -6.99 18.63
N THR A 140 -11.41 -8.06 19.03
CA THR A 140 -11.96 -9.43 19.03
C THR A 140 -13.26 -9.48 19.83
N GLY A 141 -14.38 -9.86 19.19
CA GLY A 141 -15.71 -9.90 19.80
C GLY A 141 -16.84 -9.53 18.84
N THR A 142 -18.05 -9.30 19.36
CA THR A 142 -19.24 -8.86 18.60
C THR A 142 -19.30 -7.33 18.52
N ALA A 143 -18.47 -6.71 17.69
CA ALA A 143 -18.57 -5.28 17.43
C ALA A 143 -19.34 -5.04 16.12
N ASN A 144 -20.27 -4.08 16.15
CA ASN A 144 -20.87 -3.53 14.93
C ASN A 144 -20.04 -2.33 14.49
N LEU A 145 -19.48 -2.40 13.28
CA LEU A 145 -18.70 -1.34 12.68
C LEU A 145 -19.45 -0.76 11.49
N LEU A 146 -19.74 0.53 11.53
CA LEU A 146 -20.26 1.27 10.39
C LEU A 146 -19.14 2.15 9.83
N VAL A 147 -18.68 1.82 8.63
CA VAL A 147 -17.71 2.64 7.90
C VAL A 147 -18.46 3.43 6.83
N ASN A 148 -18.61 4.74 7.02
CA ASN A 148 -19.16 5.61 6.00
C ASN A 148 -18.04 6.31 5.23
N VAL A 149 -18.16 6.31 3.90
CA VAL A 149 -17.11 6.76 3.00
C VAL A 149 -17.71 7.78 2.04
N GLY A 150 -17.27 9.02 2.14
CA GLY A 150 -17.62 10.08 1.21
C GLY A 150 -16.44 10.42 0.30
N VAL A 151 -16.63 10.32 -1.01
CA VAL A 151 -15.80 11.04 -1.97
C VAL A 151 -16.56 12.29 -2.40
N ARG A 152 -15.96 13.47 -2.23
CA ARG A 152 -16.52 14.68 -2.82
C ARG A 152 -16.32 14.54 -4.32
N ARG A 153 -17.38 14.64 -5.12
CA ARG A 153 -17.23 14.84 -6.56
C ARG A 153 -17.24 16.35 -6.78
N ASN A 154 -16.17 16.89 -7.37
CA ASN A 154 -16.26 18.20 -8.02
C ASN A 154 -17.28 18.09 -9.17
N ARG A 155 -18.56 18.34 -8.88
CA ARG A 155 -19.51 18.74 -9.92
C ARG A 155 -19.30 20.24 -10.09
N SER A 156 -18.68 20.67 -11.20
CA SER A 156 -18.83 22.06 -11.60
C SER A 156 -20.32 22.27 -11.81
N PHE A 157 -20.89 23.20 -11.06
CA PHE A 157 -22.16 23.78 -11.46
C PHE A 157 -21.77 24.98 -12.30
N ASP A 158 -21.77 24.80 -13.61
CA ASP A 158 -21.70 25.91 -14.53
C ASP A 158 -23.01 26.72 -14.33
N ILE A 159 -22.87 27.94 -13.80
CA ILE A 159 -23.91 28.97 -13.77
C ILE A 159 -23.67 29.91 -14.94
#